data_AF-A0A6J1WG43-F1
#
_entry.id   AF-A0A6J1WG43-F1
#
_cell.length_a   1.000
_cell.length_b   1.000
_cell.length_c   1.000
_cell.angle_alpha   90.00
_cell.angle_beta   90.00
_cell.angle_gamma   90.00
#
_symmetry.space_group_name_H-M   'P 1'
#
loop_
_entity.id
_entity.type
_entity.pdbx_description
1 polymer ?
#
loop_
_entity_poly.entity_id
_entity_poly.type
_entity_poly.pdbx_seq_one_letter_code
_entity_poly.pdbx_strand_id
1 'polypeptide(L)' 'MAPLDDYFYISIGLDVGGVHEFPDSSTKPWQNKATKAMLNFWNNRDQWFPTWFKDTSSLQVDYVRVYAL' A
#
# COMPACT_ATOMS: atom_id res chain seq x y z
N MET A 1 -3.04 27.79 -14.77
CA MET A 1 -1.79 27.17 -14.32
C MET A 1 -1.58 25.91 -15.12
N ALA A 2 -0.40 25.74 -15.71
CA ALA A 2 -0.06 24.52 -16.42
C ALA A 2 0.49 23.49 -15.42
N PRO A 3 0.36 22.18 -15.66
CA PRO A 3 0.74 21.11 -14.72
C PRO A 3 2.24 21.05 -14.34
N LEU A 4 3.07 21.94 -14.89
CA LEU A 4 4.52 21.98 -14.74
C LEU A 4 5.02 23.14 -13.87
N ASP A 5 4.13 24.00 -13.36
CA ASP A 5 4.51 25.15 -12.52
C ASP A 5 4.78 24.77 -11.05
N ASP A 6 4.59 23.50 -10.68
CA ASP A 6 4.72 22.99 -9.31
C ASP A 6 5.96 22.11 -9.13
N TYR A 7 6.52 22.11 -7.92
CA TYR A 7 7.59 21.18 -7.54
C TYR A 7 7.08 19.74 -7.57
N PHE A 8 7.87 18.84 -8.17
CA PHE A 8 7.62 17.41 -8.11
C PHE A 8 8.20 16.82 -6.82
N TYR A 9 7.45 15.90 -6.22
CA TYR A 9 7.86 15.18 -5.01
C TYR A 9 8.04 13.70 -5.33
N ILE A 10 9.06 13.08 -4.75
CA ILE A 10 9.22 11.63 -4.73
C ILE A 10 8.58 11.11 -3.45
N SER A 11 7.56 10.27 -3.58
CA SER A 11 6.92 9.58 -2.45
C SER A 11 7.17 8.08 -2.57
N ILE A 12 7.81 7.51 -1.55
CA ILE A 12 8.05 6.06 -1.45
C ILE A 12 7.35 5.60 -0.18
N GLY A 13 6.44 4.65 -0.33
CA GLY A 13 5.62 4.12 0.75
C GLY A 13 5.47 2.62 0.62
N LEU A 14 5.11 1.99 1.73
CA LEU A 14 4.79 0.58 1.80
C LEU A 14 3.45 0.47 2.52
N ASP A 15 2.44 0.02 1.80
CA ASP A 15 1.06 0.01 2.27
C ASP A 15 0.52 -1.41 2.38
N VAL A 16 -0.48 -1.58 3.26
CA VAL A 16 -1.25 -2.80 3.43
C VAL A 16 -2.73 -2.53 3.30
N GLY A 17 -3.45 -3.51 2.79
CA GLY A 17 -4.90 -3.42 2.71
C GLY A 17 -5.35 -2.60 1.52
N GLY A 18 -6.46 -1.88 1.69
CA GLY A 18 -7.05 -1.08 0.63
C GLY A 18 -8.15 -1.81 -0.15
N VAL A 19 -8.85 -1.05 -1.00
CA VAL A 19 -10.06 -1.49 -1.71
C VAL A 19 -9.91 -1.45 -3.24
N HIS A 20 -8.80 -0.92 -3.72
CA HIS A 20 -8.49 -0.76 -5.15
C HIS A 20 -7.19 -1.47 -5.55
N GLU A 21 -6.35 -1.78 -4.56
CA GLU A 21 -4.99 -2.26 -4.71
C GLU A 21 -4.97 -3.77 -4.97
N PHE A 22 -5.92 -4.51 -4.39
CA PHE A 22 -5.97 -5.97 -4.45
C PHE A 22 -7.36 -6.47 -4.89
N PRO A 23 -7.46 -7.35 -5.90
CA PRO A 23 -8.73 -7.96 -6.28
C PRO A 23 -9.30 -8.83 -5.15
N ASP A 24 -10.61 -9.05 -5.16
CA ASP A 24 -11.24 -9.92 -4.16
C ASP A 24 -10.88 -11.38 -4.43
N SER A 25 -10.51 -12.11 -3.36
CA SER A 25 -10.15 -13.52 -3.40
C SER A 25 -10.70 -14.25 -2.19
N SER A 26 -10.75 -15.59 -2.24
CA SER A 26 -11.12 -16.42 -1.10
C SER A 26 -10.13 -16.34 0.06
N THR A 27 -8.87 -16.00 -0.22
CA THR A 27 -7.79 -15.87 0.76
C THR A 27 -7.68 -14.46 1.35
N LYS A 28 -8.43 -13.49 0.80
CA LYS A 28 -8.43 -12.10 1.27
C LYS A 28 -9.50 -11.93 2.34
N PRO A 29 -9.13 -11.51 3.57
CA PRO A 29 -10.07 -11.50 4.68
C PRO A 29 -11.02 -10.28 4.72
N TRP A 30 -10.95 -9.39 3.73
CA TRP A 30 -11.91 -8.30 3.53
C TRP A 30 -12.29 -8.18 2.06
N GLN A 31 -13.42 -7.54 1.78
CA GLN A 31 -13.94 -7.36 0.41
C GLN A 31 -13.89 -5.89 0.00
N ASN A 32 -13.59 -5.64 -1.27
CA ASN A 32 -13.48 -4.29 -1.83
C ASN A 32 -14.80 -3.52 -1.76
N LYS A 33 -15.93 -4.20 -2.00
CA LYS A 33 -17.27 -3.59 -2.05
C LYS A 33 -18.02 -3.60 -0.72
N ALA A 34 -17.39 -4.04 0.37
CA ALA A 34 -18.06 -4.03 1.68
C ALA A 34 -18.23 -2.60 2.20
N THR A 35 -19.42 -2.27 2.72
CA THR A 35 -19.73 -0.95 3.31
C THR A 35 -18.72 -0.51 4.38
N LYS A 36 -18.10 -1.47 5.07
CA LYS A 36 -17.08 -1.25 6.08
C LYS A 36 -15.77 -1.99 5.74
N ALA A 37 -15.36 -1.96 4.47
CA ALA A 37 -14.18 -2.69 3.98
C ALA A 37 -12.92 -2.47 4.83
N MET A 38 -12.61 -1.24 5.22
CA MET A 38 -11.43 -0.92 6.04
C MET A 38 -11.57 -1.38 7.50
N LEU A 39 -12.77 -1.34 8.07
CA LEU A 39 -13.01 -1.92 9.39
C LEU A 39 -12.85 -3.45 9.35
N ASN A 40 -13.36 -4.08 8.30
CA ASN A 40 -13.23 -5.53 8.11
C ASN A 40 -11.76 -5.91 7.89
N PHE A 41 -11.00 -5.13 7.12
CA PHE A 41 -9.56 -5.27 7.00
C PHE A 41 -8.89 -5.22 8.38
N TRP A 42 -9.16 -4.18 9.17
CA TRP A 42 -8.56 -4.00 10.49
C TRP A 42 -8.91 -5.11 11.48
N ASN A 43 -10.18 -5.52 11.52
CA ASN A 43 -10.64 -6.57 12.43
C ASN A 43 -10.07 -7.95 12.08
N ASN A 44 -9.69 -8.17 10.82
CA ASN A 44 -9.05 -9.41 10.39
C ASN A 44 -7.50 -9.33 10.41
N ARG A 45 -6.91 -8.39 11.16
CA ARG A 45 -5.45 -8.29 11.30
C ARG A 45 -4.78 -9.57 11.77
N ASP A 46 -5.44 -10.35 12.63
CA ASP A 46 -4.87 -11.60 13.12
C ASP A 46 -4.69 -12.64 12.00
N GLN A 47 -5.36 -12.46 10.84
CA GLN A 47 -5.19 -13.30 9.66
C GLN A 47 -4.13 -12.76 8.70
N TRP A 48 -4.15 -11.45 8.39
CA TRP A 48 -3.24 -10.89 7.39
C TRP A 48 -1.90 -10.44 7.96
N PHE A 49 -1.83 -9.95 9.21
CA PHE A 49 -0.60 -9.45 9.80
C PHE A 49 0.49 -10.52 9.94
N PRO A 50 0.19 -11.77 10.34
CA PRO A 50 1.21 -12.82 10.39
C PRO A 50 1.78 -13.23 9.02
N THR A 51 1.14 -12.82 7.91
CA THR A 51 1.70 -13.04 6.55
C THR A 51 2.82 -12.06 6.20
N TRP A 52 3.01 -11.00 7.00
CA TRP A 52 4.10 -10.06 6.86
C TRP A 52 5.33 -10.57 7.62
N PHE A 53 6.29 -11.12 6.88
CA PHE A 53 7.54 -11.59 7.44
C PHE A 53 8.54 -10.44 7.53
N LYS A 54 9.20 -10.32 8.69
CA LYS A 54 10.18 -9.27 8.98
C LYS A 54 11.27 -9.12 7.91
N ASP A 55 11.67 -10.24 7.33
CA ASP A 55 12.82 -10.29 6.41
C ASP A 55 12.43 -10.03 4.94
N THR A 56 11.14 -10.17 4.57
CA THR A 56 10.68 -10.01 3.18
C THR A 56 9.69 -8.87 2.98
N SER A 57 9.07 -8.39 4.05
CA SER A 57 7.98 -7.40 4.00
C SER A 57 8.42 -6.01 4.46
N SER A 58 9.74 -5.74 4.49
CA SER A 58 10.28 -4.42 4.79
C SER A 58 10.63 -3.66 3.51
N LEU A 59 10.28 -2.37 3.46
CA LEU A 59 10.74 -1.47 2.41
C LEU A 59 12.22 -1.15 2.66
N GLN A 60 13.10 -1.60 1.76
CA GLN A 60 14.54 -1.35 1.83
C GLN A 60 14.96 -0.49 0.65
N VAL A 61 15.50 0.69 0.92
CA VAL A 61 15.98 1.63 -0.10
C VAL A 61 17.47 1.83 0.09
N ASP A 62 18.25 1.45 -0.92
CA ASP A 62 19.71 1.61 -0.92
C ASP A 62 20.09 3.08 -1.26
N TYR A 63 19.58 3.62 -2.36
CA TYR A 63 19.72 5.05 -2.66
C TYR A 63 18.63 5.57 -3.60
N VAL A 64 18.38 6.88 -3.53
CA VAL A 64 17.58 7.65 -4.49
C VAL A 64 18.49 8.70 -5.11
N ARG A 65 18.57 8.75 -6.45
CA ARG A 65 19.31 9.78 -7.18
C ARG A 65 18.41 10.41 -8.24
N VAL A 66 18.40 11.74 -8.27
CA VAL A 66 17.64 12.54 -9.22
C VAL A 66 18.64 13.37 -10.02
N TYR A 67 18.52 13.31 -11.34
CA TYR A 67 19.37 14.07 -12.27
C TYR A 67 18.48 14.93 -13.16
N ALA A 68 18.97 16.13 -13.49
CA ALA A 68 18.37 17.04 -14.47
C ALA A 68 19.44 17.48 -15.48
N LEU A 69 19.01 17.90 -16.66
CA LEU A 69 19.87 18.38 -17.76
C LEU A 69 20.35 19.82 -17.51
#